data_AF-A0A4S4K8H9-F1
#
_entry.id   AF-A0A4S4K8H9-F1
#
_cell.length_a   1.000
_cell.length_b   1.000
_cell.length_c   1.000
_cell.angle_alpha   90.00
_cell.angle_beta   90.00
_cell.angle_gamma   90.00
#
_symmetry.space_group_name_H-M   'P 1'
#
loop_
_entity.id
_entity.type
_entity.pdbx_description
1 polymer ?
#
loop_
_entity_poly.entity_id
_entity_poly.type
_entity_poly.pdbx_seq_one_letter_code
_entity_poly.pdbx_strand_id
1 'polypeptide(L)'
;MKINTHPTTPPLTPIPADPSALPFQSVSIDFITDLPLSNSFDSLMVIVDHDSSKGIVLCPCNKTIDALGTALLYHQNVYRRFGLPKRIISDRGPQFASHVFQTLCSRLGIKSKLSTAYHPQTDGQTE
;
A
#
# COMPACT_ATOMS: atom_id res chain seq x y z
N MET A 1 17.78 12.01 -36.24
CA MET A 1 17.40 11.98 -34.82
C MET A 1 18.43 11.15 -34.07
N LYS A 2 19.12 11.70 -33.07
CA LYS A 2 20.11 10.95 -32.27
C LYS A 2 19.34 10.10 -31.27
N ILE A 3 19.46 8.78 -31.38
CA ILE A 3 18.83 7.82 -30.46
C ILE A 3 19.53 8.00 -29.11
N ASN A 4 18.77 8.38 -28.09
CA ASN A 4 19.31 8.50 -26.73
C ASN A 4 19.46 7.09 -26.15
N THR A 5 20.70 6.60 -26.05
CA THR A 5 21.03 5.27 -25.50
C THR A 5 21.17 5.26 -23.98
N HIS A 6 21.03 6.42 -23.32
CA HIS A 6 21.01 6.55 -21.87
C HIS A 6 19.74 7.30 -21.43
N PRO A 7 18.56 6.63 -21.46
CA PRO A 7 17.38 7.20 -20.85
C PRO A 7 17.63 7.42 -19.35
N THR A 8 17.59 8.67 -18.91
CA THR A 8 17.79 9.08 -17.51
C THR A 8 16.66 8.61 -16.58
N THR A 9 15.61 8.03 -17.16
CA THR A 9 14.43 7.50 -16.45
C THR A 9 14.20 6.07 -16.94
N PRO A 10 14.38 5.06 -16.07
CA PRO A 10 13.98 3.68 -16.36
C PRO A 10 12.52 3.64 -16.83
N PRO A 11 12.17 2.77 -17.80
CA PRO A 11 10.78 2.55 -18.19
C PRO A 11 9.95 2.13 -16.98
N LEU A 12 8.80 2.78 -16.77
CA LEU A 12 7.81 2.31 -15.81
C LEU A 12 7.40 0.89 -16.21
N THR A 13 7.54 -0.06 -15.29
CA THR A 13 6.99 -1.41 -15.44
C THR A 13 5.84 -1.54 -14.44
N PRO A 14 4.60 -1.17 -14.83
CA PRO A 14 3.45 -1.30 -13.96
C PRO A 14 3.29 -2.75 -13.53
N ILE A 15 2.91 -2.97 -12.27
CA ILE A 15 2.50 -4.30 -11.83
C ILE A 15 1.22 -4.63 -12.63
N PRO A 16 1.17 -5.74 -13.39
CA PRO A 16 -0.01 -6.09 -14.16
C PRO A 16 -1.23 -6.25 -13.24
N ALA A 17 -2.33 -5.58 -13.59
CA ALA A 17 -3.61 -5.73 -12.92
C ALA A 17 -4.29 -7.03 -13.39
N ASP A 18 -4.97 -7.71 -12.47
CA ASP A 18 -5.86 -8.82 -12.80
C ASP A 18 -7.23 -8.26 -13.22
N PRO A 19 -7.65 -8.42 -14.49
CA PRO A 19 -8.92 -7.87 -14.98
C PRO A 19 -10.15 -8.52 -14.34
N SER A 20 -9.98 -9.64 -13.63
CA SER A 20 -11.04 -10.32 -12.89
C SER A 20 -11.06 -10.00 -11.39
N ALA A 21 -10.19 -9.09 -10.92
CA ALA A 21 -10.10 -8.73 -9.53
C ALA A 21 -11.40 -8.05 -9.03
N LEU A 22 -11.89 -8.53 -7.88
CA LEU A 22 -12.91 -7.81 -7.12
C LEU A 22 -12.27 -6.62 -6.39
N PRO A 23 -13.06 -5.58 -6.04
CA PRO A 23 -12.56 -4.41 -5.32
C PRO A 23 -11.75 -4.80 -4.08
N PHE A 24 -10.57 -4.19 -3.93
CA PHE A 24 -9.66 -4.37 -2.80
C PHE A 24 -9.10 -5.80 -2.61
N GLN A 25 -9.17 -6.67 -3.63
CA GLN A 25 -8.46 -7.96 -3.57
C GLN A 25 -6.94 -7.81 -3.69
N SER A 26 -6.47 -6.77 -4.35
CA SER A 26 -5.07 -6.35 -4.37
C SER A 26 -5.01 -4.92 -3.89
N VAL A 27 -4.29 -4.66 -2.80
CA VAL A 27 -4.18 -3.32 -2.22
C VAL A 27 -2.74 -2.85 -2.16
N SER A 28 -2.50 -1.56 -2.40
CA SER A 28 -1.31 -0.88 -1.88
C SER A 28 -1.66 -0.18 -0.57
N ILE A 29 -0.72 -0.18 0.38
CA ILE A 29 -0.85 0.51 1.67
C ILE A 29 0.40 1.36 1.87
N ASP A 30 0.18 2.65 2.18
CA ASP A 30 1.25 3.60 2.46
C ASP A 30 0.83 4.58 3.58
N PHE A 31 1.80 5.33 4.10
CA PHE A 31 1.60 6.36 5.10
C PHE A 31 2.08 7.72 4.62
N ILE A 32 1.16 8.68 4.58
CA ILE A 32 1.51 10.10 4.47
C ILE A 32 1.67 10.64 5.89
N THR A 33 2.88 11.05 6.26
CA THR A 33 3.20 11.55 7.61
C THR A 33 3.51 13.04 7.61
N ASP A 34 3.65 13.61 8.82
CA ASP A 34 4.08 15.00 9.04
C ASP A 34 3.11 16.03 8.41
N LEU A 35 1.82 15.70 8.38
CA LEU A 35 0.76 16.60 7.95
C LEU A 35 0.44 17.63 9.05
N PRO A 36 -0.13 18.80 8.69
CA PRO A 36 -0.68 19.71 9.68
C PRO A 36 -1.69 19.01 10.60
N LEU A 37 -1.57 19.25 11.90
CA LEU A 37 -2.44 18.64 12.89
C LEU A 37 -3.91 18.99 12.61
N SER A 38 -4.75 17.97 12.45
CA SER A 38 -6.18 18.11 12.21
C SER A 38 -6.95 17.08 13.02
N ASN A 39 -7.87 17.52 13.88
CA ASN A 39 -8.62 16.65 14.79
C ASN A 39 -7.74 15.67 15.60
N SER A 40 -6.55 16.12 16.01
CA SER A 40 -5.53 15.34 16.73
C SER A 40 -4.77 14.29 15.91
N PHE A 41 -4.93 14.27 14.58
CA PHE A 41 -4.18 13.41 13.67
C PHE A 41 -3.16 14.21 12.85
N ASP A 42 -1.99 13.61 12.63
CA ASP A 42 -0.87 14.22 11.88
C ASP A 42 -0.41 13.36 10.69
N SER A 43 -1.13 12.26 10.41
CA SER A 43 -0.79 11.30 9.37
C SER A 43 -2.05 10.66 8.77
N LEU A 44 -1.90 10.07 7.59
CA LEU A 44 -2.92 9.28 6.91
C LEU A 44 -2.36 7.92 6.52
N MET A 45 -3.08 6.85 6.84
CA MET A 45 -2.90 5.56 6.19
C MET A 45 -3.72 5.56 4.90
N VAL A 46 -3.03 5.41 3.77
CA VAL A 46 -3.61 5.40 2.43
C VAL A 46 -3.69 3.97 1.95
N ILE A 47 -4.87 3.54 1.52
CA ILE A 47 -5.08 2.19 0.97
C ILE A 47 -5.70 2.35 -0.41
N VAL A 48 -5.02 1.87 -1.44
CA VAL A 48 -5.47 1.98 -2.84
C VAL A 48 -5.81 0.59 -3.37
N ASP A 49 -6.97 0.47 -4.02
CA ASP A 49 -7.34 -0.72 -4.77
C ASP A 49 -6.53 -0.79 -6.07
N HIS A 50 -5.58 -1.72 -6.14
CA HIS A 50 -4.60 -1.75 -7.22
C HIS A 50 -5.17 -2.31 -8.53
N ASP A 51 -6.06 -3.32 -8.48
CA ASP A 51 -6.42 -4.10 -9.68
C ASP A 51 -7.82 -3.82 -10.23
N SER A 52 -8.73 -3.28 -9.42
CA SER A 52 -10.15 -3.21 -9.78
C SER A 52 -10.66 -1.78 -9.95
N SER A 53 -11.07 -1.13 -8.86
CA SER A 53 -11.77 0.16 -8.90
C SER A 53 -10.86 1.39 -8.93
N LYS A 54 -9.57 1.23 -8.58
CA LYS A 54 -8.67 2.35 -8.24
C LYS A 54 -9.18 3.23 -7.10
N GLY A 55 -10.12 2.71 -6.30
CA GLY A 55 -10.66 3.40 -5.14
C GLY A 55 -9.61 3.59 -4.05
N ILE A 56 -9.73 4.70 -3.31
CA ILE A 56 -8.81 5.08 -2.25
C ILE A 56 -9.57 5.14 -0.93
N VAL A 57 -8.99 4.54 0.11
CA VAL A 57 -9.46 4.66 1.49
C VAL A 57 -8.40 5.39 2.30
N LEU A 58 -8.76 6.58 2.79
CA LEU A 58 -7.90 7.41 3.63
C LEU A 58 -8.33 7.28 5.08
N CYS A 59 -7.40 6.87 5.94
CA CYS A 59 -7.65 6.68 7.36
C CYS A 59 -6.76 7.61 8.19
N PRO A 60 -7.32 8.61 8.90
CA PRO A 60 -6.58 9.45 9.84
C PRO A 60 -5.89 8.62 10.91
N CYS A 61 -4.61 8.92 11.16
CA CYS A 61 -3.80 8.30 12.19
C CYS A 61 -2.70 9.24 12.68
N ASN A 62 -1.88 8.75 13.60
CA ASN A 62 -0.69 9.46 14.05
C ASN A 62 0.56 8.79 13.50
N LYS A 63 1.64 9.55 13.31
CA LYS A 63 2.95 9.05 12.85
C LYS A 63 3.52 7.98 13.77
N THR A 64 3.10 8.00 15.03
CA THR A 64 3.47 7.03 16.07
C THR A 64 2.61 5.77 16.08
N ILE A 65 1.69 5.59 15.12
CA ILE A 65 0.85 4.40 15.03
C ILE A 65 1.72 3.14 14.91
N ASP A 66 1.42 2.16 15.75
CA ASP A 66 2.13 0.90 15.76
C ASP A 66 1.49 -0.12 14.80
N ALA A 67 2.08 -1.32 14.74
CA ALA A 67 1.57 -2.39 13.89
C ALA A 67 0.15 -2.83 14.29
N LEU A 68 -0.19 -2.81 15.58
CA LEU A 68 -1.52 -3.18 16.06
C LEU A 68 -2.56 -2.15 15.64
N GLY A 69 -2.28 -0.86 15.83
CA GLY A 69 -3.13 0.24 15.38
C GLY A 69 -3.34 0.19 13.87
N THR A 70 -2.27 -0.06 13.11
CA THR A 70 -2.33 -0.22 11.65
C THR A 70 -3.28 -1.37 11.25
N ALA A 71 -3.16 -2.53 11.90
CA ALA A 71 -4.02 -3.68 11.64
C ALA A 71 -5.50 -3.41 11.97
N LEU A 72 -5.78 -2.74 13.10
CA LEU A 72 -7.13 -2.35 13.49
C LEU A 72 -7.74 -1.35 12.50
N LEU A 73 -6.96 -0.36 12.07
CA LEU A 73 -7.39 0.65 11.12
C LEU A 73 -7.71 0.02 9.76
N TYR A 74 -6.88 -0.92 9.30
CA TYR A 74 -7.14 -1.69 8.09
C TYR A 74 -8.40 -2.54 8.23
N HIS A 75 -8.54 -3.24 9.36
CA HIS A 75 -9.69 -4.10 9.63
C HIS A 75 -11.02 -3.33 9.56
N GLN A 76 -11.06 -2.17 10.23
CA GLN A 76 -12.27 -1.36 10.37
C GLN A 76 -12.73 -0.72 9.06
N ASN A 77 -11.77 -0.30 8.22
CA ASN A 77 -12.04 0.50 7.03
C ASN A 77 -12.09 -0.31 5.72
N VAL A 78 -11.35 -1.42 5.63
CA VAL A 78 -11.25 -2.22 4.40
C VAL A 78 -11.78 -3.63 4.60
N TYR A 79 -11.20 -4.40 5.53
CA TYR A 79 -11.53 -5.82 5.70
C TYR A 79 -13.02 -6.06 5.95
N ARG A 80 -13.64 -5.26 6.82
CA ARG A 80 -15.07 -5.38 7.14
C ARG A 80 -15.99 -5.22 5.92
N ARG A 81 -15.54 -4.51 4.88
CA ARG A 81 -16.34 -4.19 3.68
C ARG A 81 -16.02 -5.12 2.51
N PHE A 82 -14.74 -5.42 2.29
CA PHE A 82 -14.26 -6.12 1.10
C PHE A 82 -13.68 -7.51 1.39
N GLY A 83 -13.53 -7.86 2.67
CA GLY A 83 -12.94 -9.11 3.10
C GLY A 83 -11.41 -9.09 3.08
N LEU A 84 -10.83 -10.29 3.10
CA LEU A 84 -9.38 -10.48 3.14
C LEU A 84 -8.76 -10.22 1.75
N PRO A 85 -7.69 -9.41 1.66
CA PRO A 85 -7.01 -9.22 0.38
C PRO A 85 -6.27 -10.51 -0.02
N LYS A 86 -6.14 -10.74 -1.33
CA LYS A 86 -5.25 -11.76 -1.88
C LYS A 86 -3.81 -11.27 -1.96
N ARG A 87 -3.62 -9.96 -2.08
CA ARG A 87 -2.31 -9.32 -2.26
C ARG A 87 -2.25 -7.99 -1.54
N ILE A 88 -1.15 -7.78 -0.80
CA ILE A 88 -0.81 -6.51 -0.16
C ILE A 88 0.53 -6.05 -0.72
N ILE A 89 0.57 -4.82 -1.21
CA ILE A 89 1.77 -4.09 -1.60
C ILE A 89 1.97 -3.02 -0.53
N SER A 90 3.15 -2.91 0.05
CA SER A 90 3.44 -1.90 1.06
C SER A 90 4.87 -1.43 0.94
N ASP A 91 5.19 -0.29 1.53
CA ASP A 91 6.58 0.12 1.72
C ASP A 91 7.36 -0.85 2.64
N ARG A 92 8.63 -0.51 2.91
CA ARG A 92 9.50 -1.26 3.84
C ARG A 92 9.38 -0.80 5.29
N GLY A 93 8.27 -0.15 5.65
CA GLY A 93 7.98 0.23 7.02
C GLY A 93 8.06 -0.98 7.96
N PRO A 94 8.56 -0.80 9.20
CA PRO A 94 8.77 -1.89 10.14
C PRO A 94 7.49 -2.68 10.45
N GLN A 95 6.32 -2.03 10.39
CA GLN A 95 5.02 -2.67 10.56
C GLN A 95 4.76 -3.77 9.52
N PHE A 96 5.18 -3.56 8.26
CA PHE A 96 4.98 -4.51 7.16
C PHE A 96 6.17 -5.44 6.92
N ALA A 97 7.39 -4.97 7.21
CA ALA A 97 8.59 -5.78 7.09
C ALA A 97 8.77 -6.79 8.24
N SER A 98 8.00 -6.68 9.32
CA SER A 98 8.12 -7.56 10.50
C SER A 98 7.91 -9.04 10.15
N HIS A 99 8.68 -9.91 10.80
CA HIS A 99 8.54 -11.36 10.64
C HIS A 99 7.13 -11.85 11.02
N VAL A 100 6.51 -11.20 12.01
CA VAL A 100 5.14 -11.47 12.45
C VAL A 100 4.15 -11.20 11.31
N PHE A 101 4.25 -10.03 10.66
CA PHE A 101 3.35 -9.68 9.56
C PHE A 101 3.52 -10.61 8.36
N GLN A 102 4.77 -10.89 7.95
CA GLN A 102 5.04 -11.80 6.84
C GLN A 102 4.54 -13.22 7.12
N THR A 103 4.71 -13.71 8.36
CA THR A 103 4.19 -15.02 8.79
C THR A 103 2.67 -15.03 8.79
N LEU A 104 2.02 -13.96 9.27
CA LEU A 104 0.57 -13.81 9.24
C LEU A 104 0.03 -13.86 7.81
N CYS A 105 0.60 -13.06 6.90
CA CYS A 105 0.23 -13.07 5.49
C CYS A 105 0.34 -14.47 4.89
N SER A 106 1.46 -15.17 5.14
CA SER A 106 1.66 -16.55 4.68
C SER A 106 0.58 -17.51 5.21
N ARG A 107 0.25 -17.43 6.50
CA ARG A 107 -0.80 -18.27 7.12
C ARG A 107 -2.20 -17.99 6.58
N LEU A 108 -2.45 -16.75 6.20
CA LEU A 108 -3.73 -16.30 5.65
C LEU A 108 -3.81 -16.44 4.12
N GLY A 109 -2.76 -16.93 3.46
CA GLY A 109 -2.71 -17.05 2.00
C GLY A 109 -2.60 -15.71 1.26
N ILE A 110 -2.19 -14.65 1.96
CA ILE A 110 -2.00 -13.30 1.41
C ILE A 110 -0.60 -13.20 0.81
N LYS A 111 -0.52 -12.75 -0.44
CA LYS A 111 0.76 -12.42 -1.09
C LYS A 111 1.19 -11.03 -0.67
N SER A 112 2.12 -10.92 0.28
CA SER A 112 2.78 -9.66 0.64
C SER A 112 3.93 -9.35 -0.33
N LYS A 113 4.01 -8.12 -0.82
CA LYS A 113 5.14 -7.58 -1.56
C LYS A 113 5.58 -6.27 -0.93
N LEU A 114 6.83 -6.22 -0.47
CA LEU A 114 7.45 -4.96 -0.07
C LEU A 114 7.90 -4.24 -1.34
N SER A 115 7.43 -3.01 -1.54
CA SER A 115 7.94 -2.11 -2.58
C SER A 115 9.40 -1.77 -2.27
N THR A 116 10.15 -1.39 -3.31
CA THR A 116 11.50 -0.87 -3.12
C THR A 116 11.39 0.54 -2.56
N ALA A 117 12.01 0.80 -1.41
CA ALA A 117 12.10 2.14 -0.83
C ALA A 117 12.58 3.15 -1.90
N TYR A 118 11.88 4.28 -2.01
CA TYR A 118 12.13 5.30 -3.03
C TYR A 118 12.19 4.76 -4.47
N HIS A 119 11.10 4.12 -4.92
CA HIS A 119 10.79 4.04 -6.34
C HIS A 119 9.41 4.66 -6.60
N PRO A 120 9.35 5.97 -6.92
CA PRO A 120 8.16 6.60 -7.52
C PRO A 120 7.64 5.82 -8.75
N GLN A 121 8.51 4.98 -9.32
CA GLN A 121 8.25 4.09 -10.44
C GLN A 121 7.30 2.93 -10.14
N THR A 122 7.16 2.50 -8.88
CA THR A 122 6.19 1.46 -8.47
C THR A 122 5.00 2.05 -7.71
N ASP A 123 5.21 3.20 -7.06
CA ASP A 123 4.22 3.85 -6.20
C ASP A 123 3.45 5.03 -6.83
N GLY A 124 3.60 5.28 -8.14
CA GLY A 124 2.86 6.33 -8.86
C GLY A 124 1.34 6.10 -8.97
N GLN A 125 0.77 5.21 -8.15
CA GLN A 125 -0.67 5.06 -7.94
C GLN A 125 -1.10 5.52 -6.54
N THR A 126 -0.14 5.71 -5.63
CA THR A 126 -0.34 6.19 -4.26
C THR A 126 0.16 7.63 -4.11
N GLU A 127 1.15 8.06 -4.91
CA GLU A 127 1.51 9.47 -5.18
C GLU A 127 0.54 10.13 -6.19
#